data_AF-A0AAN8X8X3-F1
#
_entry.id   AF-A0AAN8X8X3-F1
#
_cell.length_a   1.000
_cell.length_b   1.000
_cell.length_c   1.000
_cell.angle_alpha   90.00
_cell.angle_beta   90.00
_cell.angle_gamma   90.00
#
_symmetry.space_group_name_H-M   'P 1'
#
loop_
_entity.id
_entity.type
_entity.pdbx_description
1 polymer ?
#
loop_
_entity_poly.entity_id
_entity_poly.type
_entity_poly.pdbx_seq_one_letter_code
_entity_poly.pdbx_strand_id
1 'polypeptide(L)'
;MVKGGSPPEVSLSAILQLFGAGYTQSHLTVNLCHYIMSLPKPVMRGLLTAQIKKHIAIASVLCFITVGGFKVLVQDPRKRLYADFYKNYDALAEFNRIRNLGYLQSARPDGEE
;
A
#
# COMPACT_ATOMS: atom_id res chain seq x y z
N MET A 1 -25.80 -2.75 66.70
CA MET A 1 -25.51 -3.78 65.69
C MET A 1 -24.00 -3.93 65.57
N VAL A 2 -23.53 -5.13 65.92
CA VAL A 2 -22.29 -5.87 65.60
C VAL A 2 -21.20 -5.23 64.68
N LYS A 3 -19.94 -5.44 65.14
CA LYS A 3 -18.58 -5.35 64.52
C LYS A 3 -18.00 -3.93 64.35
N GLY A 4 -16.89 -3.52 64.99
CA GLY A 4 -15.64 -4.22 65.39
C GLY A 4 -14.52 -3.79 64.41
N GLY A 5 -13.36 -3.25 64.77
CA GLY A 5 -12.72 -3.02 66.07
C GLY A 5 -11.69 -1.87 66.01
N SER A 6 -11.13 -1.56 67.18
CA SER A 6 -10.24 -0.45 67.56
C SER A 6 -8.81 -0.52 66.98
N PRO A 7 -8.05 0.61 66.99
CA PRO A 7 -6.73 0.83 66.38
C PRO A 7 -5.59 0.43 67.37
N PRO A 8 -4.28 0.83 67.30
CA PRO A 8 -3.50 1.66 66.35
C PRO A 8 -2.01 1.20 66.06
N GLU A 9 -1.35 1.90 65.12
CA GLU A 9 0.11 2.08 64.86
C GLU A 9 1.09 0.88 64.65
N VAL A 10 1.50 0.58 63.40
CA VAL A 10 2.90 0.19 63.04
C VAL A 10 3.23 0.44 61.55
N SER A 11 3.86 1.60 61.30
CA SER A 11 4.91 1.91 60.30
C SER A 11 5.11 1.00 59.07
N LEU A 12 4.50 1.37 57.93
CA LEU A 12 4.90 0.90 56.59
C LEU A 12 6.01 1.75 55.93
N SER A 13 6.44 2.85 56.57
CA SER A 13 7.67 3.57 56.19
C SER A 13 8.92 2.69 56.28
N ALA A 14 8.86 1.57 57.01
CA ALA A 14 9.97 0.64 57.21
C ALA A 14 10.07 -0.50 56.17
N ILE A 15 9.05 -0.74 55.33
CA ILE A 15 9.04 -1.95 54.46
C ILE A 15 9.55 -1.71 53.03
N LEU A 16 9.61 -0.49 52.50
CA LEU A 16 10.20 -0.29 51.17
C LEU A 16 10.85 1.08 50.92
N GLN A 17 11.50 1.62 51.95
CA GLN A 17 12.64 2.53 51.81
C GLN A 17 13.94 1.77 51.41
N LEU A 18 13.85 0.48 51.06
CA LEU A 18 14.99 -0.39 50.71
C LEU A 18 15.11 -0.74 49.22
N PHE A 19 14.35 -0.08 48.33
CA PHE A 19 14.66 -0.04 46.89
C PHE A 19 14.80 1.41 46.42
N GLY A 20 15.83 2.07 46.96
CA GLY A 20 16.59 3.22 46.42
C GLY A 20 15.79 4.32 45.72
N ALA A 21 15.50 5.45 46.35
CA ALA A 21 16.48 6.52 46.60
C ALA A 21 17.43 6.74 45.40
N GLY A 22 16.94 7.44 44.37
CA GLY A 22 17.79 8.02 43.36
C GLY A 22 17.11 8.22 42.02
N TYR A 23 16.16 9.15 41.90
CA TYR A 23 15.90 9.85 40.63
C TYR A 23 15.06 11.12 40.82
N THR A 24 15.31 11.88 41.90
CA THR A 24 14.83 13.27 42.05
C THR A 24 16.04 14.19 42.09
N GLN A 25 16.61 14.49 40.92
CA GLN A 25 17.60 15.56 40.75
C GLN A 25 17.46 16.14 39.33
N SER A 26 16.31 16.75 39.04
CA SER A 26 16.06 17.53 37.82
C SER A 26 16.31 19.02 38.01
N HIS A 27 17.05 19.45 39.04
CA HIS A 27 17.16 20.88 39.32
C HIS A 27 18.63 21.34 39.38
N LEU A 28 19.04 21.99 38.27
CA LEU A 28 20.00 23.11 38.17
C LEU A 28 21.43 22.97 37.59
N THR A 29 21.97 21.81 37.17
CA THR A 29 23.33 21.79 36.55
C THR A 29 23.55 20.90 35.32
N VAL A 30 22.50 20.31 34.71
CA VAL A 30 22.63 19.50 33.47
C VAL A 30 22.18 20.20 32.17
N ASN A 31 21.80 21.49 32.25
CA ASN A 31 21.11 22.21 31.17
C ASN A 31 22.00 22.85 30.08
N LEU A 32 23.27 22.44 29.86
CA LEU A 32 24.02 23.06 28.75
C LEU A 32 24.99 22.18 27.94
N CYS A 33 25.52 21.06 28.45
CA CYS A 33 26.51 20.25 27.69
C CYS A 33 26.13 18.78 27.42
N HIS A 34 24.90 18.34 27.72
CA HIS A 34 24.44 16.97 27.41
C HIS A 34 23.18 16.95 26.50
N TYR A 35 22.98 18.00 25.70
CA TYR A 35 21.77 18.11 24.86
C TYR A 35 21.98 17.69 23.39
N ILE A 36 23.23 17.57 22.94
CA ILE A 36 23.56 17.14 21.59
C ILE A 36 24.00 15.67 21.61
N MET A 37 23.09 14.77 21.21
CA MET A 37 23.33 13.36 20.85
C MET A 37 23.21 12.29 21.95
N SER A 38 22.16 12.33 22.77
CA SER A 38 21.65 11.09 23.38
C SER A 38 20.65 10.43 22.40
N LEU A 39 21.07 9.38 21.68
CA LEU A 39 20.18 8.64 20.78
C LEU A 39 19.11 7.88 21.59
N PRO A 40 17.81 8.06 21.29
CA PRO A 40 16.77 7.25 21.89
C PRO A 40 16.98 5.78 21.53
N LYS A 41 16.78 4.87 22.48
CA LYS A 41 16.98 3.42 22.25
C LYS A 41 16.12 2.96 21.07
N PRO A 42 16.72 2.38 20.01
CA PRO A 42 15.96 1.86 18.88
C PRO A 42 15.15 0.63 19.28
N VAL A 43 14.06 0.36 18.56
CA VAL A 43 13.24 -0.84 18.77
C VAL A 43 14.04 -2.08 18.37
N MET A 44 14.33 -2.97 19.34
CA MET A 44 15.13 -4.18 19.14
C MET A 44 14.32 -5.47 18.95
N ARG A 45 12.98 -5.41 19.02
CA ARG A 45 12.09 -6.58 18.89
C ARG A 45 11.00 -6.34 17.86
N GLY A 46 10.62 -7.37 17.11
CA GLY A 46 9.51 -7.31 16.14
C GLY A 46 9.82 -6.57 14.83
N LEU A 47 11.10 -6.31 14.52
CA LEU A 47 11.53 -5.63 13.29
C LEU A 47 11.00 -6.32 12.02
N LEU A 48 11.04 -7.65 11.97
CA LEU A 48 10.57 -8.44 10.82
C LEU A 48 9.07 -8.25 10.57
N THR A 49 8.24 -8.35 11.62
CA THR A 49 6.79 -8.16 11.50
C THR A 49 6.45 -6.74 11.04
N ALA A 50 7.20 -5.74 11.50
CA ALA A 50 7.03 -4.36 11.07
C ALA A 50 7.39 -4.15 9.58
N GLN A 51 8.43 -4.83 9.08
CA GLN A 51 8.81 -4.78 7.67
C GLN A 51 7.80 -5.50 6.78
N ILE A 52 7.37 -6.71 7.15
CA ILE A 52 6.40 -7.49 6.36
C ILE A 52 5.09 -6.71 6.17
N LYS A 53 4.56 -6.09 7.24
CA LYS A 53 3.34 -5.26 7.15
C LYS A 53 3.50 -4.10 6.15
N LYS A 54 4.66 -3.43 6.13
CA LYS A 54 4.94 -2.36 5.18
C LYS A 54 5.04 -2.89 3.75
N HIS A 55 5.78 -3.97 3.52
CA HIS A 55 5.97 -4.52 2.18
C HIS A 55 4.68 -5.06 1.58
N ILE A 56 3.82 -5.70 2.36
CA ILE A 56 2.51 -6.18 1.87
C ILE A 56 1.62 -5.01 1.44
N ALA A 57 1.59 -3.92 2.22
CA ALA A 57 0.81 -2.73 1.87
C ALA A 57 1.33 -2.10 0.56
N ILE A 58 2.65 -1.93 0.44
CA ILE A 58 3.29 -1.37 -0.76
C ILE A 58 3.06 -2.27 -1.99
N ALA A 59 3.24 -3.58 -1.83
CA ALA A 59 3.04 -4.55 -2.92
C ALA A 59 1.59 -4.55 -3.43
N SER A 60 0.62 -4.45 -2.52
CA SER A 60 -0.80 -4.38 -2.88
C SER A 60 -1.10 -3.15 -3.72
N VAL A 61 -0.61 -1.98 -3.31
CA VAL A 61 -0.79 -0.71 -4.05
C VAL A 61 -0.14 -0.78 -5.43
N LEU A 62 1.11 -1.27 -5.51
CA LEU A 62 1.82 -1.41 -6.79
C LEU A 62 1.11 -2.36 -7.76
N CYS A 63 0.52 -3.44 -7.25
CA CYS A 63 -0.28 -4.35 -8.05
C CYS A 63 -1.49 -3.63 -8.68
N PHE A 64 -2.27 -2.90 -7.89
CA PHE A 64 -3.44 -2.18 -8.41
C PHE A 64 -3.07 -1.10 -9.43
N ILE A 65 -1.97 -0.37 -9.22
CA ILE A 65 -1.47 0.62 -10.16
C ILE A 65 -1.11 -0.04 -11.50
N THR A 66 -0.37 -1.16 -11.43
CA THR A 66 0.07 -1.89 -12.63
C THR A 66 -1.13 -2.44 -13.42
N VAL A 67 -2.09 -3.04 -12.73
CA VAL A 67 -3.33 -3.57 -13.35
C VAL A 67 -4.18 -2.46 -13.95
N GLY A 68 -4.36 -1.35 -13.22
CA GLY A 68 -5.08 -0.18 -13.72
C GLY A 68 -4.42 0.42 -14.95
N GLY A 69 -3.09 0.59 -14.92
CA GLY A 69 -2.30 1.07 -16.05
C GLY A 69 -2.43 0.16 -17.27
N PHE A 70 -2.33 -1.16 -17.09
CA PHE A 70 -2.43 -2.11 -18.20
C PHE A 70 -3.83 -2.12 -18.84
N LYS A 71 -4.88 -2.00 -18.04
CA LYS A 71 -6.26 -1.91 -18.54
C LYS A 71 -6.44 -0.69 -19.44
N VAL A 72 -6.04 0.49 -18.97
CA VAL A 72 -6.25 1.76 -19.69
C VAL A 72 -5.31 1.89 -20.89
N LEU A 73 -4.04 1.52 -20.76
CA LEU A 73 -3.05 1.72 -21.82
C LEU A 73 -3.12 0.67 -22.93
N VAL A 74 -3.56 -0.55 -22.62
CA VAL A 74 -3.52 -1.66 -23.58
C VAL A 74 -4.91 -2.17 -23.93
N GLN A 75 -5.75 -2.47 -22.94
CA GLN A 75 -7.03 -3.14 -23.21
C GLN A 75 -8.06 -2.18 -23.82
N ASP A 76 -8.19 -0.98 -23.26
CA ASP A 76 -9.19 -0.02 -23.69
C ASP A 76 -8.96 0.54 -25.10
N PRO A 77 -7.74 0.93 -25.54
CA PRO A 77 -7.51 1.36 -26.92
C PRO A 77 -7.75 0.22 -27.90
N ARG A 78 -7.36 -1.01 -27.58
CA ARG A 78 -7.66 -2.18 -28.42
C ARG A 78 -9.16 -2.34 -28.63
N LYS A 79 -9.94 -2.36 -27.56
CA LYS A 79 -11.42 -2.49 -27.64
C LYS A 79 -12.03 -1.35 -28.42
N ARG A 80 -11.56 -0.13 -28.21
CA ARG A 80 -12.01 1.05 -28.93
C ARG A 80 -11.72 0.95 -30.43
N LEU A 81 -10.53 0.53 -30.83
CA LEU A 81 -10.17 0.36 -32.25
C LEU A 81 -11.07 -0.66 -32.95
N TYR A 82 -11.36 -1.80 -32.31
CA TYR A 82 -12.31 -2.77 -32.86
C TYR A 82 -13.72 -2.18 -32.98
N ALA A 83 -14.20 -1.48 -31.93
CA ALA A 83 -15.51 -0.85 -31.97
C ALA A 83 -15.60 0.24 -33.05
N ASP A 84 -14.55 1.05 -33.19
CA ASP A 84 -14.49 2.13 -34.18
C ASP A 84 -14.40 1.59 -35.61
N PHE A 85 -13.72 0.44 -35.82
CA PHE A 85 -13.72 -0.25 -37.11
C PHE A 85 -15.14 -0.66 -37.52
N TYR A 86 -15.89 -1.33 -36.65
CA TYR A 86 -17.23 -1.83 -37.00
C TYR A 86 -18.32 -0.75 -37.09
N LYS A 87 -18.09 0.48 -36.60
CA LYS A 87 -19.08 1.57 -36.70
C LYS A 87 -19.31 2.03 -38.13
N ASN A 88 -18.27 2.05 -38.95
CA ASN A 88 -18.30 2.60 -40.31
C ASN A 88 -17.95 1.55 -41.38
N TYR A 89 -17.93 0.26 -41.00
CA TYR A 89 -17.53 -0.80 -41.90
C TYR A 89 -18.67 -1.19 -42.85
N ASP A 90 -18.44 -1.02 -44.16
CA ASP A 90 -19.31 -1.56 -45.21
C ASP A 90 -18.68 -2.81 -45.83
N ALA A 91 -19.32 -3.96 -45.61
CA ALA A 91 -18.82 -5.25 -46.06
C ALA A 91 -18.81 -5.40 -47.59
N LEU A 92 -19.76 -4.79 -48.30
CA LEU A 92 -19.86 -4.93 -49.76
C LEU A 92 -18.83 -4.07 -50.47
N ALA A 93 -18.61 -2.85 -50.00
CA ALA A 93 -17.57 -1.97 -50.54
C ALA A 93 -16.17 -2.58 -50.36
N GLU A 94 -15.88 -3.12 -49.18
CA GLU A 94 -14.61 -3.78 -48.90
C GLU A 94 -14.43 -5.07 -49.73
N PHE A 95 -15.49 -5.87 -49.84
CA PHE A 95 -15.49 -7.07 -50.68
C PHE A 95 -15.18 -6.73 -52.14
N ASN A 96 -15.85 -5.72 -52.71
CA ASN A 96 -15.61 -5.29 -54.09
C ASN A 96 -14.19 -4.75 -54.27
N ARG A 97 -13.62 -4.05 -53.28
CA ARG A 97 -12.21 -3.64 -53.30
C ARG A 97 -11.28 -4.85 -53.40
N ILE A 98 -11.47 -5.86 -52.54
CA ILE A 98 -10.62 -7.07 -52.52
C ILE A 98 -10.81 -7.91 -53.78
N ARG A 99 -12.04 -8.03 -54.26
CA ARG A 99 -12.39 -8.75 -55.48
C ARG A 99 -11.76 -8.11 -56.72
N ASN A 100 -11.78 -6.78 -56.81
CA ASN A 100 -11.15 -6.05 -57.90
C ASN A 100 -9.61 -6.12 -57.87
N LEU A 101 -9.00 -6.39 -56.71
CA LEU A 101 -7.57 -6.67 -56.59
C LEU A 101 -7.19 -8.10 -57.01
N GLY A 102 -8.16 -8.95 -57.34
CA GLY A 102 -7.92 -10.31 -57.82
C GLY A 102 -7.43 -11.29 -56.75
N TYR A 103 -7.58 -10.96 -55.46
CA TYR A 103 -7.20 -11.85 -54.36
C TYR A 103 -8.16 -13.02 -54.14
N LEU A 104 -9.39 -12.92 -54.65
CA LEU A 104 -10.42 -13.93 -54.45
C LEU A 104 -10.38 -14.95 -55.60
N GLN A 105 -10.14 -16.22 -55.27
CA GLN A 105 -10.22 -17.31 -56.23
C GLN A 105 -11.66 -17.62 -56.68
N SER A 106 -12.64 -17.36 -55.80
CA SER A 106 -14.06 -17.67 -56.06
C SER A 106 -14.83 -16.55 -56.74
N ALA A 107 -14.34 -15.31 -56.70
CA ALA A 107 -15.03 -14.14 -57.23
C ALA A 107 -14.09 -13.36 -58.15
N ARG A 108 -14.41 -13.33 -59.44
CA ARG A 108 -13.64 -12.60 -60.46
C ARG A 108 -13.85 -11.08 -60.35
N PRO A 109 -12.89 -10.26 -60.80
CA PRO A 109 -13.04 -8.79 -60.87
C PRO A 109 -14.12 -8.40 -61.90
N ASP A 110 -14.80 -7.26 -61.71
CA ASP A 110 -15.97 -6.84 -62.54
C ASP A 110 -15.61 -6.50 -64.00
N GLY A 111 -14.32 -6.51 -64.36
CA GLY A 111 -13.81 -6.06 -65.66
C GLY A 111 -13.43 -7.18 -66.64
N GLU A 112 -13.59 -8.45 -66.27
CA GLU A 112 -13.30 -9.59 -67.15
C GLU A 112 -14.54 -10.50 -67.25
N GLU A 113 -15.36 -10.28 -68.29
CA GLU A 113 -16.36 -11.25 -68.78
C GLU A 113 -15.71 -12.28 -69.73
#